data_AF-A0A8T3ZKN3-F1
#
_entry.id   AF-A0A8T3ZKN3-F1
#
_cell.length_a   1.000
_cell.length_b   1.000
_cell.length_c   1.000
_cell.angle_alpha   90.00
_cell.angle_beta   90.00
_cell.angle_gamma   90.00
#
_symmetry.space_group_name_H-M   'P 1'
#
loop_
_entity.id
_entity.type
_entity.pdbx_description
1 polymer ?
#
loop_
_entity_poly.entity_id
_entity_poly.type
_entity_poly.pdbx_seq_one_letter_code
_entity_poly.pdbx_strand_id
1 'polypeptide(L)' 'METVNIPKKVFRKILDDVQILIDDVEIALDAKVQERIETIESEKEKGKTEKDYYEYLAKRGIKVGVQS' A
#
# COMPACT_ATOMS: atom_id res chain seq x y z
N MET A 1 4.11 -27.25 -24.78
CA MET A 1 4.50 -25.87 -24.41
C MET A 1 4.57 -25.08 -25.70
N GLU A 2 3.72 -24.07 -25.85
CA GLU A 2 3.77 -23.16 -26.99
C GLU A 2 4.75 -22.03 -26.68
N THR A 3 5.71 -21.81 -27.58
CA THR A 3 6.69 -20.72 -27.47
C THR A 3 6.15 -19.49 -28.17
N VAL A 4 5.74 -18.49 -27.41
CA VAL A 4 5.32 -17.20 -27.96
C VAL A 4 6.56 -16.40 -28.32
N ASN A 5 6.74 -16.11 -29.60
CA ASN A 5 7.89 -15.35 -30.08
C ASN A 5 7.60 -13.84 -29.97
N ILE A 6 8.09 -13.23 -28.89
CA ILE A 6 7.89 -11.80 -28.62
C ILE A 6 9.07 -11.02 -29.22
N PRO A 7 8.84 -10.02 -30.09
CA PRO A 7 9.91 -9.17 -30.59
C PRO A 7 10.65 -8.49 -29.44
N LYS A 8 11.99 -8.51 -29.47
CA LYS A 8 12.86 -7.98 -28.41
C LYS A 8 12.50 -6.54 -27.98
N LYS A 9 12.06 -5.71 -28.92
CA LYS A 9 11.60 -4.33 -28.65
C LYS A 9 10.34 -4.29 -27.77
N VAL A 10 9.39 -5.19 -28.02
CA VAL A 10 8.15 -5.30 -27.24
C VAL A 10 8.47 -5.81 -25.85
N PHE A 11 9.32 -6.84 -25.75
CA PHE A 11 9.76 -7.37 -24.46
C PHE A 11 10.47 -6.31 -23.62
N ARG A 12 11.36 -5.51 -24.23
CA ARG A 12 12.05 -4.42 -23.54
C ARG A 12 11.08 -3.36 -23.03
N LYS A 13 10.10 -2.96 -23.86
CA LYS A 13 9.07 -2.01 -23.44
C LYS A 13 8.30 -2.50 -22.22
N ILE A 14 7.92 -3.79 -22.19
CA ILE A 14 7.21 -4.37 -21.04
C ILE A 14 8.06 -4.26 -19.76
N LEU A 15 9.36 -4.54 -19.85
CA LEU A 15 10.27 -4.42 -18.70
C LEU A 15 10.40 -2.97 -18.23
N ASP A 16 10.50 -2.02 -19.16
CA ASP A 16 10.58 -0.60 -18.84
C ASP A 16 9.28 -0.13 -18.15
N ASP A 17 8.11 -0.55 -18.66
CA ASP A 17 6.81 -0.23 -18.06
C ASP A 17 6.67 -0.84 -16.64
N VAL A 18 7.18 -2.06 -16.43
CA VAL A 18 7.21 -2.70 -15.10
C VAL A 18 8.12 -1.95 -14.13
N GLN A 19 9.27 -1.47 -14.59
CA GLN A 19 10.18 -0.69 -13.74
C GLN A 19 9.52 0.60 -13.25
N ILE A 20 8.81 1.31 -14.14
CA ILE A 20 8.06 2.53 -13.76
C ILE A 20 7.03 2.22 -12.66
N LEU A 21 6.29 1.12 -12.79
CA LEU A 21 5.31 0.73 -11.78
C LEU A 21 5.94 0.38 -10.43
N ILE A 22 7.14 -0.20 -10.42
CA ILE A 22 7.89 -0.47 -9.19
C ILE A 22 8.30 0.85 -8.54
N ASP A 23 8.88 1.76 -9.33
CA ASP A 23 9.34 3.06 -8.85
C ASP A 23 8.18 3.89 -8.27
N ASP A 24 7.01 3.88 -8.93
CA ASP A 24 5.79 4.56 -8.45
C ASP A 24 5.32 4.00 -7.09
N VAL A 25 5.39 2.68 -6.90
CA VAL A 25 5.02 2.03 -5.63
C VAL A 25 6.02 2.38 -4.53
N GLU A 26 7.33 2.41 -4.83
CA GLU A 26 8.36 2.81 -3.87
C GLU A 26 8.13 4.25 -3.38
N ILE A 27 7.90 5.19 -4.30
CA ILE A 27 7.60 6.59 -3.97
C ILE A 27 6.34 6.70 -3.11
N ALA A 28 5.27 5.97 -3.46
CA ALA A 28 4.02 6.00 -2.70
C ALA A 28 4.18 5.42 -1.28
N LEU A 29 5.02 4.41 -1.11
CA LEU A 29 5.34 3.84 0.19
C LEU A 29 6.17 4.82 1.03
N ASP A 30 7.22 5.40 0.45
CA ASP A 30 8.06 6.39 1.13
C ASP A 30 7.24 7.59 1.61
N ALA A 31 6.36 8.13 0.76
CA ALA A 31 5.48 9.23 1.14
C ALA A 31 4.56 8.86 2.33
N LYS A 32 3.98 7.65 2.35
CA LYS A 32 3.15 7.18 3.47
C LYS A 32 3.95 6.97 4.75
N VAL A 33 5.20 6.53 4.64
CA VAL A 33 6.10 6.37 5.79
C VAL A 33 6.44 7.74 6.37
N GLN A 34 6.77 8.72 5.54
CA GLN A 34 7.04 10.10 5.97
C GLN A 34 5.81 10.73 6.65
N GLU A 35 4.62 10.63 6.05
CA GLU A 35 3.35 11.08 6.65
C GLU A 35 3.15 10.45 8.04
N ARG A 36 3.48 9.16 8.18
CA ARG A 36 3.35 8.46 9.46
C ARG A 36 4.38 8.95 10.50
N ILE A 37 5.61 9.23 10.10
CA ILE A 37 6.64 9.80 10.98
C ILE A 37 6.19 11.18 11.48
N GLU A 38 5.77 12.07 10.57
CA GLU A 38 5.28 13.41 10.92
C GLU A 38 4.06 13.35 11.86
N THR A 39 3.16 12.40 11.64
CA THR A 39 2.01 12.17 12.54
C THR A 39 2.47 11.75 13.93
N ILE A 40 3.44 10.84 14.04
CA ILE A 40 3.97 10.37 15.34
C ILE A 40 4.70 11.49 16.09
N GLU A 41 5.47 12.31 15.37
CA GLU A 41 6.23 13.41 15.98
C GLU A 41 5.34 14.58 16.41
N SER A 42 4.26 14.85 15.67
CA SER A 42 3.34 15.97 15.94
C SER A 42 2.24 15.62 16.96
N GLU A 43 1.74 14.39 16.95
CA GLU A 43 0.74 13.93 17.91
C GLU A 43 1.42 13.28 19.11
N LYS A 44 1.57 14.01 20.23
CA LYS A 44 1.88 13.39 21.55
C LYS A 44 0.94 12.20 21.75
N GLU A 45 1.49 10.99 21.73
CA GLU A 45 0.78 9.71 21.67
C GLU A 45 -0.56 9.73 22.45
N LYS A 46 -1.64 10.09 21.77
CA LYS A 46 -2.97 9.70 22.22
C LYS A 46 -3.17 8.32 21.65
N GLY A 47 -3.00 7.31 22.50
CA GLY A 47 -3.26 5.92 22.16
C GLY A 47 -4.60 5.79 21.41
N LYS A 48 -4.63 4.91 20.42
CA LYS A 48 -5.86 4.65 19.66
C LYS A 48 -6.87 3.98 20.58
N THR A 49 -8.11 4.46 20.53
CA THR A 49 -9.22 3.94 21.31
C THR A 49 -9.73 2.62 20.71
N GLU A 50 -10.49 1.86 21.49
CA GLU A 50 -11.18 0.66 21.00
C GLU A 50 -12.12 0.99 19.82
N LYS A 51 -12.71 2.18 19.82
CA LYS A 51 -13.52 2.70 18.71
C LYS A 51 -12.68 2.84 17.42
N ASP A 52 -11.48 3.40 17.51
CA ASP A 52 -10.59 3.56 16.35
C ASP A 52 -10.21 2.20 15.74
N TYR A 53 -10.09 1.16 16.59
CA TYR A 53 -9.83 -0.21 16.17
C TYR A 53 -11.01 -0.80 15.39
N TYR A 54 -12.24 -0.69 15.91
CA TYR A 54 -13.42 -1.19 15.19
C TYR A 54 -13.68 -0.43 13.89
N GLU A 55 -13.46 0.90 13.87
CA GLU A 55 -13.55 1.70 12.64
C GLU A 55 -12.51 1.26 11.60
N TYR A 56 -11.28 0.98 12.02
CA TYR A 56 -10.23 0.46 11.14
C TYR A 56 -10.62 -0.90 10.52
N LEU A 57 -11.17 -1.82 11.32
CA LEU A 57 -11.62 -3.13 10.84
C LEU A 57 -12.82 -3.01 9.88
N ALA A 58 -13.78 -2.14 10.18
CA ALA A 58 -14.94 -1.88 9.33
C ALA A 58 -14.53 -1.32 7.95
N LYS A 59 -13.58 -0.38 7.90
CA LYS A 59 -13.02 0.15 6.63
C LYS A 59 -12.38 -0.91 5.75
N ARG A 60 -11.92 -2.02 6.33
CA ARG A 60 -11.33 -3.17 5.63
C ARG A 60 -12.32 -4.30 5.36
N GLY A 61 -13.61 -4.08 5.65
CA GLY A 61 -14.67 -5.07 5.41
C GLY A 61 -14.67 -6.23 6.40
N ILE A 62 -13.93 -6.13 7.51
CA ILE A 62 -13.85 -7.17 8.54
C ILE A 62 -15.03 -6.97 9.50
N LYS A 63 -15.96 -7.93 9.50
CA LYS A 63 -17.07 -7.97 10.46
C LYS A 63 -16.59 -8.55 11.78
N VAL A 64 -16.33 -7.68 12.74
CA VAL A 64 -16.05 -8.06 14.13
C VAL A 64 -17.40 -8.19 14.85
N GLY A 65 -17.69 -9.37 15.41
CA GLY A 65 -18.88 -9.57 16.23
C GLY A 65 -18.74 -8.70 17.47
N VAL A 66 -19.62 -7.70 17.61
CA VAL A 66 -19.64 -6.80 18.77
C VAL A 66 -19.91 -7.64 20.02
N GLN A 67 -18.96 -7.76 20.94
CA GLN A 67 -19.27 -8.17 22.31
C GLN A 67 -19.78 -6.93 23.04
N SER A 68 -21.10 -6.96 23.27
CA SER A 68 -21.87 -6.01 24.08
C SER A 68 -21.49 -6.05 25.55
#